data_AF-A0A953IBZ3-F1
#
_entry.id   AF-A0A953IBZ3-F1
#
_cell.length_a   1.000
_cell.length_b   1.000
_cell.length_c   1.000
_cell.angle_alpha   90.00
_cell.angle_beta   90.00
_cell.angle_gamma   90.00
#
_symmetry.space_group_name_H-M   'P 1'
#
loop_
_entity.id
_entity.type
_entity.pdbx_description
1 polymer ?
#
loop_
_entity_poly.entity_id
_entity_poly.type
_entity_poly.pdbx_seq_one_letter_code
_entity_poly.pdbx_strand_id
1 'polypeptide(L)'
;FDGDGLADLAIGAPDEDLSEADEGAVHILFGAESGVTASGDQLWYRNLLPPADFSPTNIEDHFGAALATGDFDGNGHADLAIGAPGEALTTPGNAGAVFTLHGSLFADDFELGDDSRWSTSAP
;
A
#
# COMPACT_ATOMS: atom_id res chain seq x y z
N PHE A 1 8.34 5.67 7.26
CA PHE A 1 7.74 5.65 5.93
C PHE A 1 8.36 6.77 5.14
N ASP A 2 8.29 8.03 5.53
CA ASP A 2 9.00 9.12 4.81
C ASP A 2 10.49 9.29 5.20
N GLY A 3 10.91 8.73 6.33
CA GLY A 3 12.31 8.77 6.78
C GLY A 3 12.68 10.05 7.53
N ASP A 4 11.70 10.80 8.04
CA ASP A 4 11.91 12.04 8.79
C ASP A 4 12.44 11.81 10.24
N GLY A 5 12.46 10.55 10.69
CA GLY A 5 12.90 10.15 12.03
C GLY A 5 11.79 10.09 13.07
N LEU A 6 10.55 10.35 12.67
CA LEU A 6 9.33 10.17 13.46
C LEU A 6 8.63 8.86 13.07
N ALA A 7 7.79 8.37 13.98
CA ALA A 7 7.05 7.13 13.73
C ALA A 7 5.74 7.45 13.01
N ASP A 8 5.53 6.78 11.88
CA ASP A 8 4.30 6.84 11.08
C ASP A 8 3.32 5.73 11.44
N LEU A 9 2.07 5.88 11.01
CA LEU A 9 0.99 4.93 11.28
C LEU A 9 0.31 4.48 9.98
N ALA A 10 0.33 3.16 9.75
CA ALA A 10 -0.47 2.51 8.71
C ALA A 10 -1.76 1.93 9.33
N ILE A 11 -2.90 2.18 8.69
CA ILE A 11 -4.23 1.75 9.17
C ILE A 11 -4.95 1.02 8.04
N GLY A 12 -5.24 -0.27 8.24
CA GLY A 12 -6.02 -1.05 7.29
C GLY A 12 -7.53 -0.80 7.45
N ALA A 13 -8.21 -0.63 6.34
CA ALA A 13 -9.66 -0.57 6.21
C ALA A 13 -10.11 -1.62 5.17
N PRO A 14 -10.07 -2.92 5.52
CA PRO A 14 -10.28 -4.01 4.55
C PRO A 14 -11.70 -4.09 3.99
N ASP A 15 -12.69 -3.49 4.65
CA ASP A 15 -14.09 -3.49 4.21
C ASP A 15 -14.47 -2.11 3.62
N GLU A 16 -13.47 -1.33 3.17
CA GLU A 16 -13.72 -0.03 2.54
C GLU A 16 -14.32 -0.22 1.14
N ASP A 17 -15.49 0.38 0.93
CA ASP A 17 -16.20 0.40 -0.34
C ASP A 17 -15.78 1.64 -1.14
N LEU A 18 -14.81 1.49 -2.03
CA LEU A 18 -14.36 2.56 -2.92
C LEU A 18 -15.16 2.57 -4.23
N SER A 19 -14.65 1.86 -5.25
CA SER A 19 -15.33 1.69 -6.53
C SER A 19 -16.09 0.37 -6.60
N GLU A 20 -15.64 -0.62 -5.84
CA GLU A 20 -16.22 -1.95 -5.70
C GLU A 20 -16.45 -2.27 -4.21
N ALA A 21 -17.29 -3.27 -3.94
CA ALA A 21 -17.58 -3.72 -2.58
C ALA A 21 -16.35 -4.41 -1.96
N ASP A 22 -16.06 -4.07 -0.71
CA ASP A 22 -14.98 -4.64 0.09
C ASP A 22 -13.61 -4.64 -0.65
N GLU A 23 -13.37 -3.60 -1.48
CA GLU A 23 -12.11 -3.38 -2.20
C GLU A 23 -10.95 -3.25 -1.19
N GLY A 24 -11.24 -2.56 -0.09
CA GLY A 24 -10.30 -2.35 1.00
C GLY A 24 -9.27 -1.27 0.69
N ALA A 25 -8.75 -0.67 1.75
CA ALA A 25 -7.78 0.40 1.66
C ALA A 25 -6.80 0.40 2.83
N VAL A 26 -5.74 1.19 2.70
CA VAL A 26 -4.78 1.50 3.77
C VAL A 26 -4.56 3.00 3.82
N HIS A 27 -4.75 3.60 5.00
CA HIS A 27 -4.33 4.96 5.28
C HIS A 27 -2.91 4.98 5.82
N ILE A 28 -2.12 5.97 5.39
CA ILE A 28 -0.80 6.26 5.95
C ILE A 28 -0.84 7.66 6.56
N LEU A 29 -0.70 7.71 7.88
CA LEU A 29 -0.65 8.94 8.65
C LEU A 29 0.77 9.21 9.12
N PHE A 30 1.32 10.36 8.75
CA PHE A 30 2.70 10.71 9.08
C PHE A 30 2.84 11.16 10.54
N GLY A 31 3.98 10.83 11.11
CA GLY A 31 4.40 11.31 12.41
C GLY A 31 4.64 12.83 12.40
N ALA A 32 4.38 13.48 13.53
CA ALA A 32 4.83 14.84 13.80
C ALA A 32 5.33 14.93 15.25
N GLU A 33 6.07 15.99 15.59
CA GLU A 33 6.52 16.19 16.98
C GLU A 33 5.36 16.19 17.99
N SER A 34 4.17 16.58 17.56
CA SER A 34 2.94 16.57 18.35
C SER A 34 2.22 15.20 18.41
N GLY A 35 2.78 14.16 17.78
CA GLY A 35 2.13 12.87 17.53
C GLY A 35 1.63 12.72 16.10
N VAL A 36 0.86 11.67 15.84
CA VAL A 36 0.30 11.36 14.52
C VAL A 36 -0.66 12.47 14.06
N THR A 37 -0.55 12.88 12.79
CA THR A 37 -1.43 13.88 12.17
C THR A 37 -2.24 13.25 11.03
N ALA A 38 -3.47 13.74 10.84
CA ALA A 38 -4.27 13.44 9.64
C ALA A 38 -3.95 14.38 8.47
N SER A 39 -3.16 15.42 8.69
CA SER A 39 -2.67 16.29 7.62
C SER A 39 -1.67 15.51 6.76
N GLY A 40 -1.93 15.40 5.47
CA GLY A 40 -1.09 14.61 4.56
C GLY A 40 -1.40 13.11 4.56
N ASP A 41 -2.54 12.69 5.11
CA ASP A 41 -3.04 11.30 4.99
C ASP A 41 -3.00 10.83 3.53
N GLN A 42 -2.33 9.69 3.31
CA GLN A 42 -2.32 9.03 2.02
C GLN A 42 -3.21 7.80 2.04
N LEU A 43 -4.14 7.74 1.08
CA LEU A 43 -5.01 6.61 0.85
C LEU A 43 -4.42 5.70 -0.23
N TRP A 44 -4.10 4.47 0.14
CA TRP A 44 -3.59 3.43 -0.74
C TRP A 44 -4.63 2.33 -0.92
N TYR A 45 -4.88 1.97 -2.16
CA TYR A 45 -5.76 0.87 -2.54
C TYR A 45 -5.24 0.28 -3.85
N ARG A 46 -5.69 -0.93 -4.16
CA ARG A 46 -5.12 -1.72 -5.25
C ARG A 46 -5.09 -1.00 -6.59
N ASN A 47 -6.15 -0.28 -6.94
CA ASN A 47 -6.27 0.40 -8.23
C ASN A 47 -5.26 1.56 -8.44
N LEU A 48 -4.50 1.95 -7.41
CA LEU A 48 -3.36 2.86 -7.54
C LEU A 48 -2.03 2.14 -7.83
N LEU A 49 -2.01 0.80 -7.83
CA LEU A 49 -0.83 -0.01 -8.09
C LEU A 49 -0.75 -0.44 -9.57
N PRO A 50 0.45 -0.66 -10.13
CA PRO A 50 0.62 -1.01 -11.53
C PRO A 50 -0.21 -2.25 -11.92
N PRO A 51 -0.93 -2.22 -13.07
CA PRO A 51 -1.96 -3.20 -13.42
C PRO A 51 -1.45 -4.57 -13.87
N ALA A 52 -0.22 -4.98 -13.51
CA ALA A 52 0.48 -5.99 -14.30
C ALA A 52 -0.04 -7.43 -14.14
N ASP A 53 -0.55 -7.85 -12.98
CA ASP A 53 -0.71 -9.29 -12.69
C ASP A 53 -2.04 -9.72 -12.06
N PHE A 54 -3.05 -8.83 -11.99
CA PHE A 54 -4.26 -9.07 -11.20
C PHE A 54 -5.57 -9.02 -12.00
N SER A 55 -6.59 -9.77 -11.56
CA SER A 55 -7.88 -9.82 -12.24
C SER A 55 -8.69 -8.53 -12.00
N PRO A 56 -9.08 -7.76 -13.03
CA PRO A 56 -9.80 -6.49 -12.86
C PRO A 56 -11.28 -6.67 -12.45
N THR A 57 -11.67 -7.88 -12.05
CA THR A 57 -13.07 -8.28 -11.86
C THR A 57 -13.35 -8.97 -10.53
N ASN A 58 -12.37 -9.05 -9.62
CA ASN A 58 -12.71 -9.50 -8.27
C ASN A 58 -13.22 -8.31 -7.45
N ILE A 59 -14.32 -8.59 -6.80
CA ILE A 59 -14.88 -7.84 -5.70
C ILE A 59 -14.34 -8.49 -4.42
N GLU A 60 -14.33 -7.79 -3.30
CA GLU A 60 -13.97 -8.36 -1.99
C GLU A 60 -12.49 -8.73 -1.83
N ASP A 61 -11.57 -7.88 -2.29
CA ASP A 61 -10.11 -8.05 -2.13
C ASP A 61 -9.66 -8.07 -0.67
N HIS A 62 -10.35 -7.27 0.15
CA HIS A 62 -9.97 -6.98 1.52
C HIS A 62 -8.54 -6.44 1.64
N PHE A 63 -8.14 -5.54 0.74
CA PHE A 63 -6.84 -4.89 0.79
C PHE A 63 -6.66 -4.16 2.13
N GLY A 64 -5.56 -4.42 2.82
CA GLY A 64 -5.34 -3.89 4.18
C GLY A 64 -5.79 -4.82 5.31
N ALA A 65 -6.24 -6.05 5.02
CA ALA A 65 -6.67 -7.00 6.05
C ALA A 65 -5.54 -7.43 7.01
N ALA A 66 -4.28 -7.36 6.58
CA ALA A 66 -3.11 -7.56 7.41
C ALA A 66 -2.00 -6.60 7.00
N LEU A 67 -1.27 -6.07 7.98
CA LEU A 67 -0.15 -5.14 7.77
C LEU A 67 1.09 -5.64 8.49
N ALA A 68 2.25 -5.48 7.85
CA ALA A 68 3.55 -5.67 8.48
C ALA A 68 4.54 -4.62 7.96
N THR A 69 5.42 -4.13 8.83
CA THR A 69 6.43 -3.14 8.45
C THR A 69 7.84 -3.69 8.67
N GLY A 70 8.78 -3.20 7.87
CA GLY A 70 10.19 -3.55 7.96
C GLY A 70 10.97 -2.94 6.81
N ASP A 71 12.29 -2.88 6.92
CA ASP A 71 13.16 -2.52 5.80
C ASP A 71 13.42 -3.80 4.98
N PHE A 72 12.61 -4.03 3.94
CA PHE A 72 12.64 -5.24 3.12
C PHE A 72 13.63 -5.13 1.97
N ASP A 73 13.92 -3.92 1.50
CA ASP A 73 14.87 -3.66 0.42
C ASP A 73 16.28 -3.22 0.90
N GLY A 74 16.44 -2.92 2.19
CA GLY A 74 17.72 -2.58 2.82
C GLY A 74 18.15 -1.12 2.62
N ASN A 75 17.22 -0.23 2.25
CA ASN A 75 17.50 1.18 1.97
C ASN A 75 17.49 2.07 3.22
N GLY A 76 17.11 1.54 4.39
CA GLY A 76 17.05 2.27 5.65
C GLY A 76 15.73 2.99 5.92
N HIS A 77 14.74 2.87 5.04
CA HIS A 77 13.36 3.31 5.23
C HIS A 77 12.47 2.11 5.58
N ALA A 78 11.45 2.31 6.41
CA ALA A 78 10.48 1.27 6.68
C ALA A 78 9.52 1.12 5.49
N ASP A 79 9.46 -0.08 4.93
CA ASP A 79 8.50 -0.55 3.93
C ASP A 79 7.24 -1.10 4.60
N LEU A 80 6.21 -1.33 3.78
CA LEU A 80 4.93 -1.88 4.20
C LEU A 80 4.47 -3.04 3.33
N ALA A 81 4.23 -4.18 3.97
CA ALA A 81 3.53 -5.30 3.40
C ALA A 81 2.03 -5.21 3.73
N ILE A 82 1.19 -5.35 2.71
CA ILE A 82 -0.27 -5.23 2.78
C ILE A 82 -0.89 -6.52 2.26
N GLY A 83 -1.65 -7.21 3.11
CA GLY A 83 -2.40 -8.39 2.73
C GLY A 83 -3.74 -8.05 2.07
N ALA A 84 -4.06 -8.78 1.00
CA ALA A 84 -5.35 -8.78 0.31
C ALA A 84 -5.79 -10.25 0.12
N PRO A 85 -6.44 -10.88 1.14
CA PRO A 85 -6.75 -12.30 1.10
C PRO A 85 -7.81 -12.68 0.05
N GLY A 86 -8.61 -11.70 -0.41
CA GLY A 86 -9.59 -11.89 -1.49
C GLY A 86 -9.01 -11.82 -2.90
N GLU A 87 -7.74 -11.43 -3.03
CA GLU A 87 -7.10 -11.23 -4.33
C GLU A 87 -7.09 -12.52 -5.18
N ALA A 88 -7.40 -12.37 -6.48
CA ALA A 88 -7.53 -13.49 -7.41
C ALA A 88 -6.54 -13.36 -8.59
N LEU A 89 -5.64 -14.33 -8.72
CA LEU A 89 -4.71 -14.41 -9.85
C LEU A 89 -5.40 -14.90 -11.14
N THR A 90 -6.44 -15.74 -11.02
CA THR A 90 -7.30 -16.19 -12.13
C THR A 90 -8.71 -16.51 -11.62
N THR A 91 -9.73 -16.38 -12.48
CA THR A 91 -11.12 -16.73 -12.11
C THR A 91 -11.39 -18.24 -12.28
N PRO A 92 -12.04 -18.93 -11.33
CA PRO A 92 -12.44 -18.52 -9.97
C PRO A 92 -11.47 -19.03 -8.87
N GLY A 93 -10.93 -18.14 -8.04
CA GLY A 93 -10.21 -18.51 -6.80
C GLY A 93 -9.56 -17.33 -6.08
N ASN A 94 -9.74 -17.26 -4.75
CA ASN A 94 -9.06 -16.30 -3.88
C ASN A 94 -7.67 -16.88 -3.53
N ALA A 95 -6.67 -16.57 -4.36
CA ALA A 95 -5.30 -16.98 -4.11
C ALA A 95 -4.69 -16.21 -2.92
N GLY A 96 -5.23 -15.01 -2.68
CA GLY A 96 -4.64 -14.01 -1.80
C GLY A 96 -3.38 -13.40 -2.41
N ALA A 97 -3.08 -12.18 -2.00
CA ALA A 97 -1.84 -11.50 -2.35
C ALA A 97 -1.27 -10.73 -1.16
N VAL A 98 0.03 -10.44 -1.28
CA VAL A 98 0.73 -9.47 -0.44
C VAL A 98 1.36 -8.45 -1.37
N PHE A 99 1.02 -7.19 -1.16
CA PHE A 99 1.60 -6.05 -1.84
C PHE A 99 2.67 -5.43 -0.95
N THR A 100 3.79 -4.99 -1.52
CA THR A 100 4.85 -4.29 -0.79
C THR A 100 5.00 -2.88 -1.31
N LEU A 101 4.87 -1.89 -0.43
CA LEU A 101 5.17 -0.48 -0.70
C LEU A 101 6.51 -0.14 -0.06
N HIS A 102 7.45 0.37 -0.86
CA HIS A 102 8.77 0.73 -0.36
C HIS A 102 8.73 2.08 0.37
N GLY A 103 9.43 2.20 1.48
CA GLY A 103 9.49 3.40 2.31
C GLY A 103 9.92 4.64 1.51
N SER A 104 10.82 4.48 0.54
CA SER A 104 11.27 5.60 -0.31
C SER A 104 10.12 6.34 -1.03
N LEU A 105 8.97 5.70 -1.23
CA LEU A 105 7.80 6.30 -1.88
C LEU A 105 7.09 7.38 -1.07
N PHE A 106 7.34 7.42 0.24
CA PHE A 106 6.69 8.37 1.12
C PHE A 106 7.60 9.58 1.41
N ALA A 107 8.87 9.51 1.02
CA ALA A 107 9.91 10.49 1.32
C ALA A 107 9.93 11.70 0.36
N ASP A 108 9.25 11.62 -0.79
CA ASP A 108 9.33 12.61 -1.87
C ASP A 108 8.00 13.34 -2.16
N ASP A 109 7.07 13.33 -1.21
CA ASP A 109 5.82 14.14 -1.25
C ASP A 109 4.92 13.84 -2.47
N PHE A 110 5.03 12.66 -3.08
CA PHE A 110 4.21 12.20 -4.20
C PHE A 110 4.10 13.25 -5.33
N GLU A 111 5.22 13.54 -6.01
CA GLU A 111 5.14 14.23 -7.29
C GLU A 111 4.55 13.28 -8.34
N LEU A 112 3.33 13.56 -8.78
CA LEU A 112 2.68 12.92 -9.94
C LEU A 112 3.62 13.01 -11.17
N GLY A 113 4.50 12.02 -11.36
CA GLY A 113 5.49 11.99 -12.45
C GLY A 113 6.76 11.16 -12.25
N ASP A 114 7.07 10.64 -11.05
CA ASP A 114 8.19 9.67 -10.85
C ASP A 114 7.75 8.20 -10.81
N ASP A 115 6.55 7.89 -11.34
CA ASP A 115 6.01 6.53 -11.47
C ASP A 115 6.80 5.63 -12.45
N SER A 116 7.79 6.18 -13.15
CA SER A 116 8.60 5.45 -14.12
C SER A 116 9.69 4.53 -13.53
N ARG A 117 9.83 4.43 -12.20
CA ARG A 117 10.85 3.54 -11.58
C ARG A 117 10.32 2.24 -11.00
N TRP A 118 9.05 1.92 -11.17
CA TRP A 118 8.54 0.59 -10.84
C TRP A 118 8.70 -0.35 -12.03
N SER A 119 9.91 -0.87 -12.19
CA SER A 119 10.08 -2.16 -12.87
C SER A 119 10.62 -3.17 -11.86
N THR A 120 10.07 -4.38 -11.88
CA THR A 120 10.62 -5.57 -11.22
C THR A 120 11.97 -6.02 -11.84
N SER A 121 12.67 -5.10 -12.51
CA SER A 121 13.86 -5.34 -13.33
C SER A 121 14.90 -4.21 -13.20
N ALA A 122 15.04 -3.60 -12.01
CA ALA A 122 16.28 -2.93 -11.66
C ALA A 122 17.18 -3.92 -10.87
N PRO A 123 18.46 -4.09 -11.25
CA PRO A 123 19.38 -5.07 -10.66
C PRO A 123 19.77 -4.79 -9.21
#